data_AF-L1PQ77-F1
#
_entry.id   AF-L1PQ77-F1
#
_cell.length_a   1.000
_cell.length_b   1.000
_cell.length_c   1.000
_cell.angle_alpha   90.00
_cell.angle_beta   90.00
_cell.angle_gamma   90.00
#
_symmetry.space_group_name_H-M   'P 1'
#
loop_
_entity.id
_entity.type
_entity.pdbx_description
1 polymer ?
#
loop_
_entity_poly.entity_id
_entity_poly.type
_entity_poly.pdbx_seq_one_letter_code
_entity_poly.pdbx_strand_id
1 'polypeptide(L)'
;MKVFWTEEAKIELKQTLMYWTIHNMSDSYSKKIDVETAKLIEEITESPYFLANYVETVEAYKRVFFKSRFVLYYQVDEENKTIYIIHFRSSSQKPL
;
A
#
# COMPACT_ATOMS: atom_id res chain seq x y z
N MET A 1 -1.88 3.77 -15.40
CA MET A 1 -2.03 2.29 -15.35
C MET A 1 -3.37 1.91 -14.72
N LYS A 2 -3.82 0.65 -14.82
CA LYS A 2 -4.93 0.12 -14.01
C LYS A 2 -4.35 -0.42 -12.70
N VAL A 3 -5.09 -0.35 -11.59
CA VAL A 3 -4.63 -0.87 -10.30
C VAL A 3 -5.53 -2.01 -9.86
N PHE A 4 -4.92 -3.16 -9.57
CA PHE A 4 -5.58 -4.34 -9.03
C PHE A 4 -5.03 -4.65 -7.64
N TRP A 5 -5.92 -4.88 -6.69
CA TRP A 5 -5.53 -5.34 -5.36
C TRP A 5 -5.75 -6.84 -5.27
N THR A 6 -4.70 -7.56 -4.87
CA THR A 6 -4.84 -8.96 -4.48
C THR A 6 -5.78 -9.08 -3.26
N GLU A 7 -6.39 -10.25 -3.09
CA GLU A 7 -7.26 -10.49 -1.91
C GLU A 7 -6.48 -10.34 -0.60
N GLU A 8 -5.22 -10.75 -0.57
CA GLU A 8 -4.32 -10.57 0.58
C GLU A 8 -4.14 -9.09 0.93
N ALA A 9 -3.76 -8.25 -0.05
CA ALA A 9 -3.60 -6.81 0.18
C ALA A 9 -4.88 -6.12 0.65
N LYS A 10 -6.05 -6.53 0.14
CA LYS A 10 -7.36 -6.02 0.59
C LYS A 10 -7.61 -6.37 2.06
N ILE A 11 -7.32 -7.61 2.45
CA ILE A 11 -7.46 -8.09 3.83
C ILE A 11 -6.52 -7.33 4.76
N GLU A 12 -5.25 -7.16 4.37
CA GLU A 12 -4.24 -6.45 5.16
C GLU A 12 -4.60 -4.97 5.39
N LEU A 13 -5.07 -4.27 4.35
CA LEU A 13 -5.58 -2.91 4.47
C LEU A 13 -6.77 -2.87 5.43
N LYS A 14 -7.78 -3.72 5.23
CA LYS A 14 -8.98 -3.79 6.08
C LYS A 14 -8.63 -4.04 7.55
N GLN A 15 -7.74 -5.00 7.82
CA GLN A 15 -7.28 -5.30 9.18
C GLN A 15 -6.56 -4.11 9.81
N THR A 16 -5.74 -3.39 9.04
CA THR A 16 -5.03 -2.19 9.52
C THR A 16 -6.01 -1.08 9.89
N LEU A 17 -7.00 -0.79 9.04
CA LEU A 17 -8.03 0.22 9.31
C LEU A 17 -8.88 -0.15 10.53
N MET A 18 -9.25 -1.43 10.65
CA MET A 18 -10.00 -1.93 11.79
C MET A 18 -9.21 -1.81 13.09
N TYR A 19 -7.93 -2.20 13.09
CA TYR A 19 -7.04 -2.05 14.23
C TYR A 19 -7.00 -0.61 14.74
N TRP A 20 -6.75 0.36 13.85
CA TRP A 20 -6.64 1.77 14.25
C TRP A 20 -7.97 2.37 14.70
N THR A 21 -9.09 1.92 14.13
CA THR A 21 -10.42 2.33 14.58
C THR A 21 -10.70 1.86 16.00
N ILE A 22 -10.42 0.58 16.29
CA ILE A 22 -10.63 -0.01 17.61
C ILE A 22 -9.67 0.61 18.63
N HIS A 23 -8.38 0.69 18.30
CA HIS A 23 -7.34 1.19 19.20
C HIS A 23 -7.59 2.66 19.62
N ASN A 24 -8.00 3.51 18.68
CA ASN A 24 -8.27 4.92 18.96
C ASN A 24 -9.71 5.18 19.43
N MET A 25 -10.58 4.16 19.45
CA MET A 25 -12.02 4.29 19.67
C MET A 25 -12.68 5.34 18.75
N SER A 26 -12.12 5.53 17.56
CA SER A 26 -12.55 6.51 16.56
C SER A 26 -12.00 6.15 15.18
N ASP A 27 -12.78 6.37 14.14
CA ASP A 27 -12.37 6.14 12.74
C ASP A 27 -11.59 7.32 12.12
N SER A 28 -11.31 8.38 12.90
CA SER A 28 -10.65 9.58 12.38
C SER A 28 -9.25 9.30 11.81
N TYR A 29 -8.50 8.36 12.41
CA TYR A 29 -7.16 8.01 11.93
C TYR A 29 -7.20 7.00 10.79
N SER A 30 -8.09 6.00 10.85
CA SER A 30 -8.28 5.03 9.76
C SER A 30 -8.75 5.73 8.46
N LYS A 31 -9.67 6.69 8.55
CA LYS A 31 -10.04 7.55 7.41
C LYS A 31 -8.84 8.30 6.80
N LYS A 32 -7.89 8.76 7.63
CA LYS A 32 -6.67 9.41 7.13
C LYS A 32 -5.78 8.40 6.39
N ILE A 33 -5.67 7.16 6.90
CA ILE A 33 -4.93 6.09 6.22
C ILE A 33 -5.55 5.84 4.84
N ASP A 34 -6.87 5.74 4.74
CA ASP A 34 -7.58 5.55 3.45
C ASP A 34 -7.29 6.68 2.47
N VAL A 35 -7.40 7.93 2.92
CA VAL A 35 -7.11 9.11 2.08
C VAL A 35 -5.67 9.11 1.57
N GLU A 36 -4.69 8.85 2.45
CA GLU A 36 -3.29 8.81 2.05
C GLU A 36 -2.96 7.61 1.16
N THR A 37 -3.67 6.49 1.34
CA THR A 37 -3.56 5.32 0.46
C THR A 37 -4.10 5.65 -0.93
N ALA A 38 -5.26 6.31 -1.04
CA ALA A 38 -5.82 6.72 -2.32
C ALA A 38 -4.88 7.68 -3.08
N LYS A 39 -4.28 8.66 -2.40
CA LYS A 39 -3.27 9.54 -2.99
C LYS A 39 -2.06 8.77 -3.51
N LEU A 40 -1.54 7.81 -2.73
CA LEU A 40 -0.44 6.97 -3.19
C LEU A 40 -0.82 6.16 -4.43
N ILE A 41 -2.05 5.63 -4.48
CA ILE A 41 -2.55 4.91 -5.66
C ILE A 41 -2.59 5.81 -6.90
N GLU A 42 -3.00 7.07 -6.77
CA GLU A 42 -2.93 8.05 -7.86
C GLU A 42 -1.48 8.29 -8.31
N GLU A 43 -0.56 8.53 -7.36
CA GLU A 43 0.86 8.76 -7.66
C GLU A 43 1.52 7.59 -8.41
N ILE A 44 1.35 6.36 -7.92
CA ILE A 44 1.97 5.19 -8.58
C ILE A 44 1.29 4.86 -9.92
N THR A 45 0.04 5.28 -10.11
CA THR A 45 -0.67 5.11 -11.39
C THR A 45 -0.06 5.97 -12.50
N GLU A 46 0.45 7.15 -12.13
CA GLU A 46 1.13 8.09 -13.02
C GLU A 46 2.63 7.79 -13.17
N SER A 47 3.31 7.51 -12.04
CA SER A 47 4.75 7.25 -12.00
C SER A 47 5.08 6.09 -11.06
N PRO A 48 4.93 4.84 -11.55
CA PRO A 48 5.02 3.64 -10.70
C PRO A 48 6.41 3.40 -10.12
N TYR A 49 7.45 4.01 -10.65
CA TYR A 49 8.84 3.79 -10.21
C TYR A 49 9.42 4.93 -9.38
N PHE A 50 8.78 6.11 -9.38
CA PHE A 50 9.26 7.25 -8.61
C PHE A 50 9.28 6.91 -7.12
N LEU A 51 10.36 7.21 -6.39
CA LEU A 51 10.54 6.94 -4.95
C LEU A 51 10.30 5.47 -4.51
N ALA A 52 10.14 4.56 -5.45
CA ALA A 52 9.97 3.13 -5.19
C ALA A 52 11.34 2.47 -5.14
N ASN A 53 11.49 1.49 -4.26
CA ASN A 53 12.68 0.64 -4.23
C ASN A 53 12.26 -0.78 -4.59
N TYR A 54 12.95 -1.42 -5.53
CA TYR A 54 12.70 -2.81 -5.83
C TYR A 54 13.30 -3.71 -4.73
N VAL A 55 12.53 -4.69 -4.27
CA VAL A 55 12.93 -5.64 -3.24
C VAL A 55 12.97 -7.03 -3.86
N GLU A 56 14.18 -7.53 -4.15
CA GLU A 56 14.37 -8.79 -4.87
C GLU A 56 13.75 -10.00 -4.15
N THR A 57 13.81 -10.04 -2.82
CA THR A 57 13.29 -11.17 -2.02
C THR A 57 11.77 -11.34 -2.12
N VAL A 58 11.06 -10.28 -2.51
CA VAL A 58 9.59 -10.27 -2.66
C VAL A 58 9.20 -10.02 -4.12
N GLU A 59 10.17 -9.86 -5.02
CA GLU A 59 10.00 -9.55 -6.44
C GLU A 59 9.02 -8.39 -6.70
N ALA A 60 9.08 -7.35 -5.87
CA ALA A 60 8.10 -6.25 -5.88
C ALA A 60 8.73 -4.88 -5.59
N TYR A 61 8.12 -3.83 -6.11
CA TYR A 61 8.40 -2.46 -5.75
C TYR A 61 7.81 -2.13 -4.38
N LYS A 62 8.58 -1.42 -3.57
CA LYS A 62 8.25 -0.96 -2.23
C LYS A 62 8.11 0.56 -2.22
N ARG A 63 6.94 1.06 -1.84
CA ARG A 63 6.70 2.48 -1.54
C ARG A 63 6.36 2.68 -0.06
N VAL A 64 7.15 3.50 0.62
CA VAL A 64 6.82 4.00 1.95
C VAL A 64 6.04 5.30 1.82
N PHE A 65 5.02 5.49 2.64
CA PHE A 65 4.16 6.67 2.59
C PHE A 65 3.60 7.02 3.96
N PHE A 66 2.84 8.13 3.99
CA PHE A 66 2.20 8.66 5.19
C PHE A 66 3.18 8.77 6.38
N LYS A 67 4.26 9.52 6.17
CA LYS A 67 5.36 9.74 7.14
C LYS A 67 6.03 8.43 7.58
N SER A 68 6.30 7.54 6.63
CA SER A 68 6.96 6.24 6.85
C SER A 68 6.22 5.34 7.83
N ARG A 69 4.90 5.48 7.93
CA ARG A 69 4.07 4.64 8.80
C ARG A 69 3.51 3.43 8.08
N PHE A 70 3.38 3.51 6.76
CA PHE A 70 2.83 2.45 5.94
C PHE A 70 3.70 2.19 4.72
N VAL A 71 3.61 0.95 4.25
CA VAL A 71 4.39 0.42 3.14
C VAL A 71 3.43 -0.28 2.19
N LEU A 72 3.57 0.00 0.90
CA LEU A 72 2.86 -0.68 -0.18
C LEU A 72 3.88 -1.49 -1.00
N TYR A 73 3.59 -2.76 -1.23
CA TYR A 73 4.36 -3.61 -2.15
C TYR A 73 3.51 -3.88 -3.39
N TYR A 74 4.08 -3.67 -4.57
CA TYR A 74 3.38 -3.86 -5.84
C TYR A 74 4.29 -4.31 -6.97
N GLN A 75 3.70 -5.00 -7.93
CA GLN A 75 4.32 -5.34 -9.21
C GLN A 75 3.75 -4.47 -10.33
N VAL A 76 4.56 -4.22 -11.35
CA VAL A 76 4.19 -3.39 -12.51
C VAL A 76 4.29 -4.26 -13.75
N ASP A 77 3.15 -4.47 -14.40
CA ASP A 77 3.02 -5.09 -15.70
C ASP A 77 2.85 -3.99 -16.74
N GLU A 78 3.96 -3.62 -17.38
CA GLU A 78 4.01 -2.56 -18.41
C GLU A 78 3.25 -2.94 -19.67
N GLU A 79 3.25 -4.23 -20.05
CA GLU A 79 2.58 -4.73 -21.25
C GLU A 79 1.06 -4.56 -21.12
N ASN A 80 0.51 -5.01 -19.98
CA ASN A 80 -0.92 -4.89 -19.69
C ASN A 80 -1.29 -3.57 -19.01
N LYS A 81 -0.32 -2.65 -18.83
CA LYS A 81 -0.48 -1.36 -18.14
C LYS A 81 -1.17 -1.51 -16.78
N THR A 82 -0.81 -2.53 -16.02
CA THR A 82 -1.47 -2.90 -14.76
C THR A 82 -0.48 -2.92 -13.60
N ILE A 83 -0.90 -2.37 -12.47
CA ILE A 83 -0.18 -2.41 -11.20
C ILE A 83 -0.93 -3.37 -10.29
N TYR A 84 -0.23 -4.36 -9.76
CA TYR A 84 -0.76 -5.36 -8.84
C TYR A 84 -0.27 -5.03 -7.42
N ILE A 85 -1.18 -4.59 -6.55
CA ILE A 85 -0.89 -4.41 -5.13
C ILE A 85 -0.90 -5.77 -4.44
N ILE A 86 0.28 -6.17 -3.96
CA ILE A 86 0.51 -7.49 -3.37
C ILE A 86 0.41 -7.44 -1.86
N HIS A 87 0.96 -6.39 -1.23
CA HIS A 87 0.87 -6.22 0.21
C HIS A 87 0.67 -4.76 0.65
N PHE A 88 -0.08 -4.60 1.74
CA PHE A 88 -0.22 -3.38 2.52
C PHE A 88 0.27 -3.63 3.95
N ARG A 89 1.25 -2.86 4.42
CA ARG A 89 1.88 -3.10 5.73
C ARG A 89 2.01 -1.83 6.55
N SER A 90 1.85 -1.95 7.87
CA SER A 90 2.36 -0.95 8.81
C SER A 90 3.87 -1.10 8.91
N SER A 91 4.60 0.01 8.98
CA SER A 91 6.06 0.01 9.16
C SER A 91 6.50 -0.51 10.53
N SER A 92 5.56 -0.65 11.48
CA SER A 92 5.80 -1.30 12.77
C SER A 92 5.75 -2.84 12.70
N GLN A 93 5.29 -3.42 11.58
CA GLN A 93 5.29 -4.87 11.39
C GLN A 93 6.70 -5.35 10.99
N LYS A 94 6.98 -6.64 11.22
CA LYS A 94 8.22 -7.25 10.70
C LYS A 94 8.23 -7.14 9.16
N PRO A 95 9.40 -6.86 8.55
CA PRO A 95 9.55 -6.90 7.09
C PRO A 95 9.13 -8.26 6.53
N LEU A 96 8.66 -8.25 5.28
CA LEU A 96 8.39 -9.45 4.49
C LEU A 96 9.70 -10.09 4.04
#